data_AF-A0A1C6I8M8-F1
#
_entry.id   AF-A0A1C6I8M8-F1
#
_cell.length_a   1.000
_cell.length_b   1.000
_cell.length_c   1.000
_cell.angle_alpha   90.00
_cell.angle_beta   90.00
_cell.angle_gamma   90.00
#
_symmetry.space_group_name_H-M   'P 1'
#
loop_
_entity.id
_entity.type
_entity.pdbx_description
1 polymer ?
#
loop_
_entity_poly.entity_id
_entity_poly.type
_entity_poly.pdbx_seq_one_letter_code
_entity_poly.pdbx_strand_id
1 'polypeptide(L)'
;MRKIISKGYMTSLINDMTNMETLWIDDEKTRNKQFKTMLKSGKCEDLIKLIFNKRYSKSISKKLNKADKEIIKEAERLLNEEFAVILNISPNEVNSYISSQIS
;
A
#
# COMPACT_ATOMS: atom_id res chain seq x y z
N MET A 1 -20.50 -6.12 -1.97
CA MET A 1 -19.30 -6.95 -2.18
C MET A 1 -18.33 -6.18 -3.06
N ARG A 2 -17.06 -6.10 -2.64
CA ARG A 2 -15.99 -5.46 -3.41
C ARG A 2 -15.56 -6.41 -4.52
N LYS A 3 -15.28 -5.91 -5.73
CA LYS A 3 -14.70 -6.73 -6.79
C LYS A 3 -13.22 -6.95 -6.50
N ILE A 4 -12.79 -8.22 -6.51
CA ILE A 4 -11.38 -8.57 -6.51
C ILE A 4 -10.79 -8.11 -7.85
N ILE A 5 -9.62 -7.49 -7.81
CA ILE A 5 -8.94 -7.04 -9.02
C ILE A 5 -8.31 -8.21 -9.77
N SER A 6 -8.13 -8.09 -11.08
CA SER A 6 -7.46 -9.14 -11.86
C SER A 6 -5.95 -9.17 -11.57
N LYS A 7 -5.31 -10.33 -11.79
CA LYS A 7 -3.85 -10.46 -11.70
C LYS A 7 -3.12 -9.45 -12.60
N GLY A 8 -3.61 -9.22 -13.82
CA GLY A 8 -3.04 -8.23 -14.72
C GLY A 8 -3.11 -6.81 -14.17
N TYR A 9 -4.25 -6.43 -13.59
CA TYR A 9 -4.40 -5.11 -12.95
C TYR A 9 -3.48 -4.97 -11.74
N MET A 10 -3.36 -6.02 -10.91
CA MET A 10 -2.40 -6.06 -9.80
C MET A 10 -0.96 -5.82 -10.27
N THR A 11 -0.50 -6.49 -11.32
CA THR A 11 0.85 -6.30 -11.88
C THR A 11 1.06 -4.87 -12.38
N SER A 12 0.08 -4.31 -13.11
CA SER A 12 0.13 -2.90 -13.52
C SER A 12 0.23 -1.97 -12.32
N LEU A 13 -0.55 -2.22 -11.26
CA LEU A 13 -0.55 -1.44 -10.04
C LEU A 13 0.80 -1.48 -9.30
N ILE A 14 1.45 -2.64 -9.29
CA ILE A 14 2.80 -2.81 -8.73
C ILE A 14 3.82 -1.99 -9.53
N ASN A 15 3.75 -2.03 -10.87
CA ASN A 15 4.66 -1.28 -11.73
C ASN A 15 4.44 0.23 -11.59
N ASP A 16 3.18 0.66 -11.53
CA ASP A 16 2.78 2.06 -11.36
C ASP A 16 3.17 2.60 -9.97
N MET A 17 3.41 1.75 -8.95
CA MET A 17 3.95 2.20 -7.66
C MET A 17 5.24 2.99 -7.79
N THR A 18 6.07 2.67 -8.78
CA THR A 18 7.35 3.33 -8.99
C THR A 18 7.17 4.78 -9.45
N ASN A 19 6.04 5.07 -10.10
CA ASN A 19 5.75 6.35 -10.75
C ASN A 19 4.64 7.16 -10.05
N MET A 20 4.07 6.66 -8.95
CA MET A 20 3.02 7.39 -8.25
C MET A 20 3.59 8.66 -7.58
N GLU A 21 3.26 9.82 -8.13
CA GLU A 21 3.49 11.11 -7.48
C GLU A 21 2.80 11.14 -6.11
N THR A 22 3.58 11.39 -5.05
CA THR A 22 3.08 11.38 -3.67
C THR A 22 2.57 12.72 -3.20
N LEU A 23 1.36 12.67 -2.63
CA LEU A 23 0.67 13.73 -1.91
C LEU A 23 1.09 13.73 -0.43
N TRP A 24 2.30 14.16 -0.10
CA TRP A 24 2.63 14.37 1.32
C TRP A 24 1.80 15.52 1.89
N ILE A 25 1.04 15.23 2.94
CA ILE A 25 0.23 16.22 3.67
C ILE A 25 1.01 16.61 4.92
N ASP A 26 1.45 17.86 5.02
CA ASP A 26 2.23 18.32 6.18
C ASP A 26 1.42 18.35 7.47
N ASP A 27 0.14 18.74 7.43
CA ASP A 27 -0.71 18.72 8.62
C ASP A 27 -1.00 17.28 9.07
N GLU A 28 -0.51 16.93 10.27
CA GLU A 28 -0.58 15.56 10.77
C GLU A 28 -2.01 15.08 11.01
N LYS A 29 -2.92 15.96 11.45
CA LYS A 29 -4.31 15.61 11.72
C LYS A 29 -5.04 15.26 10.41
N THR A 30 -4.84 16.09 9.39
CA THR A 30 -5.39 15.90 8.06
C THR A 30 -4.81 14.65 7.42
N ARG A 31 -3.48 14.47 7.48
CA ARG A 31 -2.82 13.26 6.98
C ARG A 31 -3.37 12.01 7.64
N ASN A 32 -3.48 11.98 8.97
CA ASN A 32 -3.98 10.82 9.69
C ASN A 32 -5.45 10.50 9.33
N LYS A 33 -6.30 11.53 9.18
CA LYS A 33 -7.69 11.37 8.75
C LYS A 33 -7.77 10.80 7.34
N GLN A 34 -6.96 11.31 6.42
CA GLN A 34 -6.86 10.79 5.05
C GLN A 34 -6.40 9.33 5.05
N PHE A 35 -5.37 9.01 5.83
CA PHE A 35 -4.81 7.67 5.92
C PHE A 35 -5.85 6.66 6.44
N LYS A 36 -6.61 7.03 7.46
CA LYS A 36 -7.72 6.21 7.97
C LYS A 36 -8.81 5.99 6.92
N THR A 37 -9.16 7.00 6.13
CA THR A 37 -10.16 6.87 5.06
C THR A 37 -9.67 5.91 3.97
N MET A 38 -8.42 6.05 3.56
CA MET A 38 -7.78 5.17 2.57
C MET A 38 -7.72 3.73 3.05
N LEU A 39 -7.32 3.50 4.31
CA LEU A 39 -7.29 2.17 4.91
C LEU A 39 -8.69 1.53 4.94
N LYS A 40 -9.70 2.29 5.38
CA LYS A 40 -11.10 1.82 5.44
C LYS A 40 -11.69 1.46 4.08
N SER A 41 -11.18 2.05 2.99
CA SER A 41 -11.68 1.74 1.64
C SER A 41 -11.35 0.30 1.23
N GLY A 42 -10.26 -0.27 1.75
CA GLY A 42 -9.68 -1.54 1.31
C GLY A 42 -9.29 -1.56 -0.17
N LYS A 43 -9.21 -0.39 -0.85
CA LYS A 43 -8.82 -0.32 -2.25
C LYS A 43 -7.34 -0.60 -2.41
N CYS A 44 -6.95 -1.55 -3.27
CA CYS A 44 -5.54 -1.87 -3.49
C CYS A 44 -4.76 -0.60 -3.85
N GLU A 45 -5.34 0.30 -4.65
CA GLU A 45 -4.78 1.60 -5.01
C GLU A 45 -4.55 2.49 -3.77
N ASP A 46 -5.50 2.52 -2.84
CA ASP A 46 -5.39 3.31 -1.61
C ASP A 46 -4.39 2.68 -0.62
N LEU A 47 -4.40 1.35 -0.48
CA LEU A 47 -3.44 0.61 0.35
C LEU A 47 -2.01 0.83 -0.16
N ILE A 48 -1.81 0.76 -1.47
CA ILE A 48 -0.52 1.00 -2.11
C ILE A 48 -0.03 2.42 -1.88
N LYS A 49 -0.90 3.42 -2.04
CA LYS A 49 -0.55 4.82 -1.75
C LYS A 49 -0.13 5.02 -0.30
N LEU A 50 -0.76 4.33 0.66
CA LEU A 50 -0.34 4.36 2.07
C LEU A 50 1.08 3.81 2.25
N ILE A 51 1.38 2.67 1.64
CA ILE A 51 2.70 2.03 1.71
C ILE A 51 3.77 2.92 1.06
N PHE A 52 3.45 3.53 -0.08
CA PHE A 52 4.37 4.40 -0.78
C PHE A 52 4.67 5.70 -0.01
N ASN A 53 3.71 6.24 0.74
CA ASN A 53 3.94 7.39 1.63
C ASN A 53 5.07 7.14 2.66
N LYS A 54 5.27 5.90 3.13
CA LYS A 54 6.39 5.54 4.01
C LYS A 54 7.75 5.60 3.32
N ARG A 55 7.82 5.28 2.02
CA ARG A 55 9.04 5.45 1.22
C ARG A 55 9.31 6.91 0.96
N TYR A 56 8.28 7.66 0.56
CA TYR A 56 8.39 9.09 0.30
C TYR A 56 8.78 9.88 1.55
N SER A 57 8.14 9.62 2.70
CA SER A 57 8.51 10.33 3.94
C SER A 57 10.00 10.16 4.27
N LYS A 58 10.57 8.97 4.01
CA LYS A 58 12.00 8.72 4.16
C LYS A 58 12.84 9.51 3.15
N SER A 59 12.44 9.59 1.88
CA SER A 59 13.20 10.34 0.87
C SER A 59 13.24 11.85 1.15
N ILE A 60 12.17 12.41 1.72
CA ILE A 60 12.11 13.81 2.14
C ILE A 60 12.52 14.04 3.61
N SER A 61 13.13 13.05 4.26
CA SER A 61 13.57 13.12 5.68
C SER A 61 12.49 13.47 6.71
N LYS A 62 11.20 13.27 6.37
CA LYS A 62 10.06 13.43 7.29
C LYS A 62 9.82 12.12 8.04
N LYS A 63 9.53 12.24 9.35
CA LYS A 63 9.20 11.09 10.20
C LYS A 63 7.68 10.91 10.27
N LEU A 64 7.23 9.68 10.05
CA LEU A 64 5.87 9.26 10.37
C LEU A 64 5.71 9.12 11.89
N ASN A 65 4.58 9.58 12.41
CA ASN A 65 4.20 9.35 13.80
C ASN A 65 3.76 7.88 14.02
N LYS A 66 3.50 7.50 15.28
CA LYS A 66 3.10 6.13 15.63
C LYS A 66 1.80 5.72 14.93
N ALA A 67 0.80 6.60 14.89
CA ALA A 67 -0.50 6.29 14.30
C ALA A 67 -0.40 6.04 12.79
N ASP A 68 0.36 6.87 12.08
CA ASP A 68 0.58 6.70 10.64
C ASP A 68 1.33 5.39 10.34
N LYS A 69 2.31 5.02 11.17
CA LYS A 69 3.04 3.74 11.03
C LYS A 69 2.13 2.52 11.21
N GLU A 70 1.25 2.53 12.20
CA GLU A 70 0.30 1.43 12.41
C GLU A 70 -0.69 1.30 11.24
N ILE A 71 -1.20 2.43 10.72
CA ILE A 71 -2.08 2.42 9.54
C ILE A 71 -1.36 1.83 8.32
N ILE A 72 -0.10 2.23 8.09
CA ILE A 72 0.66 1.71 6.96
C ILE A 72 0.96 0.22 7.13
N LYS A 73 1.31 -0.22 8.34
CA LYS A 73 1.53 -1.65 8.63
C LYS A 73 0.27 -2.47 8.35
N GLU A 74 -0.89 -1.95 8.73
CA GLU A 74 -2.16 -2.61 8.44
C GLU A 74 -2.49 -2.61 6.95
N ALA A 75 -2.14 -1.55 6.23
CA ALA A 75 -2.27 -1.51 4.77
C ALA A 75 -1.35 -2.54 4.08
N GLU A 76 -0.11 -2.72 4.55
CA GLU A 76 0.82 -3.77 4.09
C GLU A 76 0.20 -5.17 4.29
N ARG A 77 -0.41 -5.43 5.46
CA ARG A 77 -1.10 -6.70 5.77
C ARG A 77 -2.26 -6.96 4.82
N LEU A 78 -3.17 -6.00 4.68
CA LEU A 78 -4.36 -6.12 3.83
C LEU A 78 -3.99 -6.30 2.36
N LEU A 79 -2.99 -5.57 1.86
CA LEU A 79 -2.54 -5.71 0.47
C LEU A 79 -1.97 -7.11 0.21
N ASN A 80 -1.19 -7.64 1.15
CA ASN A 80 -0.67 -9.00 1.03
C ASN A 80 -1.79 -10.05 1.04
N GLU A 81 -2.84 -9.87 1.83
CA GLU A 81 -4.00 -10.76 1.82
C GLU A 81 -4.76 -10.71 0.49
N GLU A 82 -4.99 -9.53 -0.07
CA GLU A 82 -5.59 -9.38 -1.40
C GLU A 82 -4.75 -10.07 -2.48
N PHE A 83 -3.43 -9.87 -2.44
CA PHE A 83 -2.50 -10.47 -3.38
C PHE A 83 -2.43 -11.99 -3.25
N ALA A 84 -2.50 -12.53 -2.04
CA ALA A 84 -2.56 -13.97 -1.79
C ALA A 84 -3.78 -14.59 -2.46
N VAL A 85 -4.94 -13.94 -2.35
CA VAL A 85 -6.18 -14.38 -2.99
C VAL A 85 -6.07 -14.33 -4.51
N ILE A 86 -5.52 -13.25 -5.07
CA ILE A 86 -5.37 -13.08 -6.53
C ILE A 86 -4.38 -14.10 -7.12
N LEU A 87 -3.29 -14.37 -6.41
CA LEU A 87 -2.23 -15.27 -6.84
C LEU A 87 -2.51 -16.74 -6.50
N ASN A 88 -3.53 -17.00 -5.66
CA ASN A 88 -3.85 -18.31 -5.12
C ASN A 88 -2.65 -18.95 -4.39
N ILE A 89 -2.01 -18.18 -3.51
CA ILE A 89 -0.87 -18.58 -2.65
C ILE A 89 -1.14 -18.17 -1.20
N SER A 90 -0.28 -18.56 -0.26
CA SER A 90 -0.35 -18.08 1.13
C SER A 90 0.07 -16.60 1.24
N PRO A 91 -0.53 -15.79 2.14
CA PRO A 91 -0.08 -14.42 2.41
C PRO A 91 1.40 -14.30 2.76
N ASN A 92 1.98 -15.34 3.37
CA ASN A 92 3.40 -15.38 3.72
C ASN A 92 4.32 -15.55 2.50
N GLU A 93 3.80 -16.04 1.38
CA GLU A 93 4.54 -16.29 0.14
C GLU A 93 4.51 -15.07 -0.81
N VAL A 94 3.60 -14.12 -0.57
CA VAL A 94 3.39 -12.94 -1.44
C VAL A 94 4.66 -12.10 -1.58
N ASN A 95 5.35 -11.84 -0.47
CA ASN A 95 6.59 -11.03 -0.50
C ASN A 95 7.68 -11.69 -1.37
N SER A 96 7.83 -13.01 -1.24
CA SER A 96 8.77 -13.80 -2.05
C SER A 96 8.38 -13.77 -3.52
N TYR A 97 7.09 -13.91 -3.83
CA TYR A 97 6.58 -13.82 -5.19
C TYR A 97 6.88 -12.46 -5.82
N ILE A 98 6.51 -11.36 -5.15
CA ILE A 98 6.76 -9.99 -5.66
C ILE A 98 8.26 -9.77 -5.90
N SER A 99 9.12 -10.19 -4.97
CA SER A 99 10.56 -10.03 -5.11
C SER A 99 11.13 -10.77 -6.33
N SER A 100 10.55 -11.91 -6.70
CA SER A 100 10.95 -12.64 -7.92
C SER A 100 10.55 -11.94 -9.23
N GLN A 101 9.58 -11.01 -9.20
CA GLN A 101 9.06 -10.32 -10.38
C GLN A 101 9.76 -8.99 -10.67
N ILE A 102 10.40 -8.37 -9.67
CA ILE A 102 11.09 -7.07 -9.77
C ILE A 102 12.59 -7.27 -10.04
N SER A 103 12.95 -8.19 -10.95
CA SER A 103 14.36 -8.31 -11.42
C SER A 103 14.75 -7.16 -12.33
#